data_AF-A0A257HU71-F1
#
_entry.id   AF-A0A257HU71-F1
#
_cell.length_a   1.000
_cell.length_b   1.000
_cell.length_c   1.000
_cell.angle_alpha   90.00
_cell.angle_beta   90.00
_cell.angle_gamma   90.00
#
_symmetry.space_group_name_H-M   'P 1'
#
loop_
_entity.id
_entity.type
_entity.pdbx_description
1 polymer ?
#
loop_
_entity_poly.entity_id
_entity_poly.type
_entity_poly.pdbx_seq_one_letter_code
_entity_poly.pdbx_strand_id
1 'polypeptide(L)'
;MKNKIILISILFFSSIASYAQKNNLDSLIHAFKSKDFDEVVLSAKIALEQKQKEAIPALIQLLQSTEYAKLYYSELLMYPGTKRVVFEKEIIIPYELDWISIRAGWLLEELTFKDFGYRSTELDSEIFEEIKRNNEIETNEIIYTIDWKNRQTNEQILQSSKKKAELVAIWWEQNNANWTRVSALKTALQSNNEYCISKALNFMAEYESEKNNCDNFFTLYKSEIRPHIVLLKHSLIKSMPEKLEDYFHHEGPKRN
;
A
#
# COMPACT_ATOMS: atom_id res chain seq x y z
N MET A 1 -12.03 -4.93 52.40
CA MET A 1 -10.79 -5.48 51.79
C MET A 1 -11.02 -6.30 50.51
N LYS A 2 -12.16 -6.97 50.33
CA LYS A 2 -12.46 -7.75 49.11
C LYS A 2 -12.50 -6.91 47.80
N ASN A 3 -12.94 -5.65 47.85
CA ASN A 3 -13.04 -4.80 46.65
C ASN A 3 -11.68 -4.26 46.15
N LYS A 4 -10.60 -4.29 46.95
CA LYS A 4 -9.26 -3.84 46.52
C LYS A 4 -8.48 -4.92 45.76
N ILE A 5 -8.82 -6.20 45.96
CA ILE A 5 -8.17 -7.33 45.28
C ILE A 5 -8.67 -7.46 43.83
N ILE A 6 -9.97 -7.17 43.60
CA ILE A 6 -10.58 -7.23 42.26
C ILE A 6 -10.00 -6.17 41.31
N LEU A 7 -9.65 -4.98 41.82
CA LEU A 7 -9.08 -3.89 40.99
C LEU A 7 -7.65 -4.19 40.50
N ILE A 8 -6.85 -4.92 41.30
CA ILE A 8 -5.47 -5.29 40.95
C ILE A 8 -5.45 -6.40 39.89
N SER A 9 -6.40 -7.35 39.95
CA SER A 9 -6.52 -8.40 38.92
C SER A 9 -6.93 -7.87 37.55
N ILE A 10 -7.75 -6.81 37.48
CA ILE A 10 -8.14 -6.19 36.20
C ILE A 10 -6.95 -5.45 35.55
N LEU A 11 -6.09 -4.80 36.34
CA LEU A 11 -4.89 -4.09 35.84
C LEU A 11 -3.79 -5.03 35.33
N PHE A 12 -3.67 -6.25 35.89
CA PHE A 12 -2.73 -7.26 35.41
C PHE A 12 -3.18 -7.96 34.11
N PHE A 13 -4.48 -8.09 33.88
CA PHE A 13 -4.98 -8.66 32.62
C PHE A 13 -4.85 -7.69 31.44
N SER A 14 -4.96 -6.38 31.67
CA SER A 14 -4.77 -5.38 30.60
C SER A 14 -3.32 -5.28 30.11
N SER A 15 -2.32 -5.51 30.98
CA SER A 15 -0.92 -5.42 30.56
C SER A 15 -0.48 -6.63 29.72
N ILE A 16 -0.93 -7.85 30.06
CA ILE A 16 -0.55 -9.07 29.33
C ILE A 16 -1.11 -9.07 27.89
N ALA A 17 -2.32 -8.55 27.68
CA ALA A 17 -2.92 -8.44 26.35
C ALA A 17 -2.13 -7.47 25.43
N SER A 18 -1.63 -6.36 25.96
CA SER A 18 -0.82 -5.40 25.20
C SER A 18 0.57 -5.94 24.83
N TYR A 19 1.20 -6.77 25.68
CA TYR A 19 2.48 -7.40 25.37
C TYR A 19 2.38 -8.48 24.28
N ALA A 20 1.29 -9.26 24.26
CA ALA A 20 1.08 -10.29 23.24
C ALA A 20 0.82 -9.70 21.84
N GLN A 21 0.09 -8.58 21.75
CA GLN A 21 -0.12 -7.87 20.48
C GLN A 21 1.17 -7.22 19.96
N LYS A 22 1.95 -6.58 20.83
CA LYS A 22 3.22 -5.94 20.45
C LYS A 22 4.22 -6.94 19.84
N ASN A 23 4.34 -8.13 20.43
CA ASN A 23 5.23 -9.19 19.92
C ASN A 23 4.85 -9.66 18.50
N ASN A 24 3.55 -9.58 18.14
CA ASN A 24 3.09 -9.93 16.80
C ASN A 24 3.47 -8.83 15.78
N LEU A 25 3.21 -7.56 16.10
CA LEU A 25 3.54 -6.45 15.19
C LEU A 25 5.05 -6.34 14.93
N ASP A 26 5.89 -6.46 15.96
CA ASP A 26 7.35 -6.41 15.81
C ASP A 26 7.86 -7.54 14.90
N SER A 27 7.29 -8.74 15.03
CA SER A 27 7.60 -9.89 14.16
C SER A 27 7.20 -9.62 12.70
N LEU A 28 6.03 -9.01 12.48
CA LEU A 28 5.59 -8.64 11.13
C LEU A 28 6.49 -7.57 10.51
N ILE A 29 6.90 -6.57 11.27
CA ILE A 29 7.84 -5.54 10.82
C ILE A 29 9.20 -6.15 10.47
N HIS A 30 9.69 -7.09 11.28
CA HIS A 30 10.93 -7.80 10.99
C HIS A 30 10.82 -8.61 9.69
N ALA A 31 9.73 -9.38 9.52
CA ALA A 31 9.47 -10.14 8.29
C ALA A 31 9.34 -9.23 7.06
N PHE A 32 8.67 -8.07 7.20
CA PHE A 32 8.50 -7.10 6.13
C PHE A 32 9.82 -6.49 5.64
N LYS A 33 10.88 -6.51 6.46
CA LYS A 33 12.25 -6.10 6.09
C LYS A 33 13.07 -7.21 5.43
N SER A 34 12.50 -8.40 5.25
CA SER A 34 13.17 -9.53 4.60
C SER A 34 13.54 -9.21 3.13
N LYS A 35 14.36 -10.09 2.57
CA LYS A 35 14.74 -10.09 1.15
C LYS A 35 13.89 -11.03 0.30
N ASP A 36 13.22 -12.01 0.93
CA ASP A 36 12.32 -12.94 0.25
C ASP A 36 10.97 -12.23 -0.01
N PHE A 37 10.70 -11.87 -1.26
CA PHE A 37 9.53 -11.06 -1.56
C PHE A 37 8.23 -11.86 -1.50
N ASP A 38 8.13 -12.90 -2.32
CA ASP A 38 6.89 -13.65 -2.54
C ASP A 38 6.42 -14.38 -1.27
N GLU A 39 7.31 -15.02 -0.51
CA GLU A 39 6.91 -15.79 0.67
C GLU A 39 6.80 -14.94 1.93
N VAL A 40 7.81 -14.10 2.19
CA VAL A 40 7.95 -13.43 3.49
C VAL A 40 7.42 -12.00 3.47
N VAL A 41 7.89 -11.16 2.54
CA VAL A 41 7.50 -9.74 2.52
C VAL A 41 6.03 -9.58 2.17
N LEU A 42 5.51 -10.32 1.18
CA LEU A 42 4.11 -10.22 0.78
C LEU A 42 3.17 -10.73 1.88
N SER A 43 3.49 -11.85 2.52
CA SER A 43 2.75 -12.34 3.68
C SER A 43 2.74 -11.34 4.83
N ALA A 44 3.89 -10.74 5.13
CA ALA A 44 4.01 -9.72 6.16
C ALA A 44 3.23 -8.44 5.80
N LYS A 45 3.26 -8.02 4.54
CA LYS A 45 2.48 -6.90 4.02
C LYS A 45 0.99 -7.11 4.26
N ILE A 46 0.43 -8.23 3.80
CA ILE A 46 -0.99 -8.56 3.96
C ILE A 46 -1.36 -8.54 5.45
N ALA A 47 -0.56 -9.19 6.29
CA ALA A 47 -0.79 -9.21 7.73
C ALA A 47 -0.72 -7.80 8.37
N LEU A 48 0.20 -6.94 7.93
CA LEU A 48 0.29 -5.54 8.38
C LEU A 48 -0.92 -4.72 7.92
N GLU A 49 -1.41 -4.91 6.69
CA GLU A 49 -2.64 -4.25 6.22
C GLU A 49 -3.85 -4.65 7.05
N GLN A 50 -3.90 -5.91 7.50
CA GLN A 50 -4.97 -6.40 8.36
C GLN A 50 -4.95 -5.77 9.77
N LYS A 51 -3.80 -5.26 10.22
CA LYS A 51 -3.68 -4.47 11.46
C LYS A 51 -4.24 -3.05 11.32
N GLN A 52 -4.52 -2.58 10.10
CA GLN A 52 -5.10 -1.28 9.82
C GLN A 52 -4.38 -0.15 10.59
N LYS A 53 -5.11 0.56 11.46
CA LYS A 53 -4.64 1.71 12.23
C LYS A 53 -3.40 1.39 13.08
N GLU A 54 -3.31 0.17 13.59
CA GLU A 54 -2.22 -0.27 14.49
C GLU A 54 -0.87 -0.35 13.76
N ALA A 55 -0.86 -0.68 12.47
CA ALA A 55 0.39 -0.76 11.69
C ALA A 55 0.96 0.62 11.33
N ILE A 56 0.13 1.66 11.22
CA ILE A 56 0.55 2.96 10.69
C ILE A 56 1.73 3.57 11.48
N PRO A 57 1.70 3.67 12.82
CA PRO A 57 2.85 4.20 13.57
C PRO A 57 4.15 3.42 13.35
N ALA A 58 4.08 2.09 13.26
CA ALA A 58 5.26 1.25 13.02
C ALA A 58 5.82 1.45 11.60
N LEU A 59 4.96 1.58 10.60
CA LEU A 59 5.37 1.89 9.24
C LEU A 59 5.98 3.30 9.13
N ILE A 60 5.44 4.29 9.84
CA ILE A 60 6.01 5.64 9.91
C ILE A 60 7.43 5.62 10.49
N GLN A 61 7.69 4.78 11.51
CA GLN A 61 9.04 4.60 12.04
C GLN A 61 10.00 4.03 10.99
N LEU A 62 9.54 3.09 10.16
CA LEU A 62 10.35 2.52 9.07
C LEU A 62 10.71 3.54 7.99
N LEU A 63 9.95 4.63 7.83
CA LEU A 63 10.27 5.68 6.85
C LEU A 63 11.62 6.38 7.14
N GLN A 64 12.11 6.30 8.38
CA GLN A 64 13.42 6.83 8.76
C GLN A 64 14.57 5.84 8.51
N SER A 65 14.26 4.61 8.09
CA SER A 65 15.26 3.57 7.86
C SER A 65 16.12 3.88 6.64
N THR A 66 17.44 3.77 6.82
CA THR A 66 18.43 3.78 5.73
C THR A 66 18.84 2.36 5.34
N GLU A 67 18.13 1.34 5.80
CA GLU A 67 18.44 -0.05 5.46
C GLU A 67 18.07 -0.35 4.00
N TYR A 68 18.97 -1.09 3.34
CA TYR A 68 18.80 -1.58 1.98
C TYR A 68 18.75 -3.11 2.02
N ALA A 69 17.62 -3.67 1.60
CA ALA A 69 17.36 -5.11 1.56
C ALA A 69 16.89 -5.49 0.16
N LYS A 70 17.86 -5.82 -0.71
CA LYS A 70 17.58 -6.25 -2.07
C LYS A 70 16.64 -7.45 -2.10
N LEU A 71 15.49 -7.29 -2.74
CA LEU A 71 14.50 -8.35 -2.89
C LEU A 71 14.98 -9.45 -3.87
N TYR A 72 14.57 -10.68 -3.61
CA TYR A 72 14.74 -11.86 -4.48
C TYR A 72 13.43 -12.68 -4.49
N TYR A 73 13.29 -13.60 -5.45
CA TYR A 73 12.03 -14.32 -5.77
C TYR A 73 10.89 -13.32 -5.97
N SER A 74 10.96 -12.67 -7.13
CA SER A 74 10.09 -11.56 -7.49
C SER A 74 9.77 -11.64 -8.97
N GLU A 75 9.36 -12.82 -9.43
CA GLU A 75 8.96 -13.05 -10.83
C GLU A 75 7.83 -12.10 -11.25
N LEU A 76 7.14 -11.52 -10.27
CA LEU A 76 6.06 -10.55 -10.39
C LEU A 76 6.47 -9.09 -10.16
N LEU A 77 7.74 -8.78 -9.87
CA LEU A 77 8.16 -7.41 -9.58
C LEU A 77 9.07 -6.81 -10.64
N MET A 78 8.56 -5.80 -11.33
CA MET A 78 9.39 -4.86 -12.08
C MET A 78 9.48 -3.54 -11.31
N TYR A 79 10.66 -3.16 -10.82
CA TYR A 79 10.88 -1.85 -10.18
C TYR A 79 12.25 -1.25 -10.50
N PRO A 80 12.49 0.05 -10.23
CA PRO A 80 13.76 0.72 -10.55
C PRO A 80 14.96 0.04 -9.85
N GLY A 81 15.70 -0.78 -10.60
CA GLY A 81 16.77 -1.65 -10.08
C GLY A 81 16.71 -3.10 -10.59
N THR A 82 15.55 -3.55 -11.07
CA THR A 82 15.41 -4.82 -11.78
C THR A 82 16.21 -4.77 -13.09
N LYS A 83 17.21 -5.64 -13.23
CA LYS A 83 18.03 -5.77 -14.46
C LYS A 83 17.39 -6.69 -15.51
N ARG A 84 16.34 -7.43 -15.13
CA ARG A 84 15.77 -8.56 -15.87
C ARG A 84 14.27 -8.65 -15.61
N VAL A 85 13.47 -8.48 -16.66
CA VAL A 85 12.01 -8.66 -16.59
C VAL A 85 11.64 -10.11 -16.96
N VAL A 86 10.63 -10.68 -16.30
CA VAL A 86 9.99 -11.97 -16.65
C VAL A 86 8.48 -11.72 -16.76
N PHE A 87 7.86 -12.10 -17.88
CA PHE A 87 6.52 -11.65 -18.30
C PHE A 87 5.39 -12.68 -18.08
N GLU A 88 5.38 -13.43 -16.99
CA GLU A 88 4.30 -14.43 -16.80
C GLU A 88 3.01 -13.86 -16.16
N LYS A 89 3.06 -12.76 -15.38
CA LYS A 89 1.87 -12.17 -14.70
C LYS A 89 2.02 -10.67 -14.38
N GLU A 90 2.27 -9.87 -15.42
CA GLU A 90 2.36 -8.40 -15.49
C GLU A 90 1.96 -7.56 -14.25
N ILE A 91 2.84 -7.45 -13.24
CA ILE A 91 2.75 -6.39 -12.22
C ILE A 91 4.04 -5.56 -12.24
N ILE A 92 3.94 -4.30 -12.66
CA ILE A 92 5.02 -3.33 -12.49
C ILE A 92 4.79 -2.58 -11.20
N ILE A 93 5.76 -2.65 -10.29
CA ILE A 93 5.74 -1.89 -9.06
C ILE A 93 6.67 -0.69 -9.22
N PRO A 94 6.13 0.53 -9.36
CA PRO A 94 6.92 1.73 -9.61
C PRO A 94 7.66 2.23 -8.35
N TYR A 95 8.30 1.39 -7.55
CA TYR A 95 8.90 1.79 -6.26
C TYR A 95 10.28 1.20 -6.05
N GLU A 96 11.20 1.94 -5.46
CA GLU A 96 12.50 1.40 -5.05
C GLU A 96 12.42 0.56 -3.76
N LEU A 97 11.63 -0.51 -3.79
CA LEU A 97 11.25 -1.32 -2.62
C LEU A 97 12.42 -1.98 -1.89
N ASP A 98 13.62 -1.99 -2.45
CA ASP A 98 14.83 -2.44 -1.75
C ASP A 98 15.17 -1.53 -0.56
N TRP A 99 14.83 -0.24 -0.63
CA TRP A 99 14.93 0.65 0.51
C TRP A 99 13.75 0.42 1.44
N ILE A 100 14.03 0.06 2.69
CA ILE A 100 12.99 -0.25 3.69
C ILE A 100 12.05 0.95 3.88
N SER A 101 12.58 2.18 3.83
CA SER A 101 11.76 3.38 3.95
C SER A 101 10.79 3.58 2.77
N ILE A 102 11.22 3.29 1.53
CA ILE A 102 10.36 3.35 0.35
C ILE A 102 9.29 2.25 0.40
N ARG A 103 9.68 1.04 0.83
CA ARG A 103 8.76 -0.09 0.99
C ARG A 103 7.67 0.18 2.03
N ALA A 104 8.04 0.78 3.16
CA ALA A 104 7.06 1.21 4.17
C ALA A 104 6.17 2.35 3.64
N GLY A 105 6.71 3.27 2.86
CA GLY A 105 5.94 4.32 2.18
C GLY A 105 4.90 3.77 1.21
N TRP A 106 5.29 2.80 0.37
CA TRP A 106 4.38 2.07 -0.51
C TRP A 106 3.19 1.48 0.26
N LEU A 107 3.47 0.74 1.32
CA LEU A 107 2.42 0.13 2.14
C LEU A 107 1.54 1.17 2.84
N LEU A 108 2.11 2.28 3.31
CA LEU A 108 1.32 3.38 3.87
C LEU A 108 0.37 4.01 2.85
N GLU A 109 0.81 4.21 1.60
CA GLU A 109 -0.04 4.73 0.54
C GLU A 109 -1.17 3.76 0.18
N GLU A 110 -0.94 2.44 0.24
CA GLU A 110 -1.99 1.43 0.06
C GLU A 110 -2.98 1.36 1.22
N LEU A 111 -2.47 1.47 2.45
CA LEU A 111 -3.29 1.40 3.65
C LEU A 111 -4.18 2.64 3.82
N THR A 112 -3.66 3.81 3.43
CA THR A 112 -4.31 5.11 3.64
C THR A 112 -4.94 5.71 2.39
N PHE A 113 -4.71 5.11 1.21
CA PHE A 113 -5.14 5.62 -0.09
C PHE A 113 -4.66 7.05 -0.38
N LYS A 114 -3.57 7.47 0.27
CA LYS A 114 -2.93 8.77 0.06
C LYS A 114 -1.73 8.63 -0.84
N ASP A 115 -1.49 9.69 -1.60
CA ASP A 115 -0.24 9.89 -2.34
C ASP A 115 0.72 10.67 -1.45
N PHE A 116 1.72 9.98 -0.91
CA PHE A 116 2.80 10.59 -0.14
C PHE A 116 4.06 10.80 -1.01
N GLY A 117 3.95 10.53 -2.31
CA GLY A 117 5.02 10.68 -3.28
C GLY A 117 6.07 9.57 -3.20
N TYR A 118 5.78 8.41 -2.61
CA TYR A 118 6.74 7.29 -2.57
C TYR A 118 6.85 6.54 -3.90
N ARG A 119 5.90 6.76 -4.81
CA ARG A 119 5.97 6.26 -6.19
C ARG A 119 7.18 6.87 -6.92
N SER A 120 7.92 6.03 -7.63
CA SER A 120 8.93 6.44 -8.62
C SER A 120 8.23 7.13 -9.79
N THR A 121 8.71 8.32 -10.11
CA THR A 121 8.29 9.08 -11.30
C THR A 121 8.95 8.56 -12.59
N GLU A 122 9.80 7.52 -12.50
CA GLU A 122 10.62 7.03 -13.60
C GLU A 122 9.88 6.02 -14.51
N LEU A 123 8.72 5.53 -14.10
CA LEU A 123 7.83 4.70 -14.93
C LEU A 123 6.57 5.49 -15.22
N ASP A 124 6.61 6.30 -16.27
CA ASP A 124 5.38 6.82 -16.86
C ASP A 124 4.73 5.77 -17.79
N SER A 125 3.49 6.04 -18.20
CA SER A 125 2.75 5.17 -19.09
C SER A 125 3.41 5.04 -20.46
N GLU A 126 4.19 6.02 -20.91
CA GLU A 126 4.81 6.00 -22.23
C GLU A 126 5.99 5.02 -22.27
N ILE A 127 6.84 5.02 -21.23
CA ILE A 127 7.90 4.04 -21.02
C ILE A 127 7.31 2.64 -20.87
N PHE A 128 6.17 2.50 -20.18
CA PHE A 128 5.46 1.23 -20.07
C PHE A 128 4.96 0.73 -21.43
N GLU A 129 4.29 1.58 -22.20
CA GLU A 129 3.81 1.24 -23.55
C GLU A 129 4.94 1.03 -24.56
N GLU A 130 6.09 1.66 -24.38
CA GLU A 130 7.32 1.37 -25.14
C GLU A 130 7.85 -0.03 -24.81
N ILE A 131 7.93 -0.37 -23.53
CA ILE A 131 8.30 -1.72 -23.07
C ILE A 131 7.32 -2.76 -23.61
N LYS A 132 6.02 -2.46 -23.72
CA LYS A 132 5.02 -3.38 -24.27
C LYS A 132 5.13 -3.52 -25.79
N ARG A 133 5.11 -2.40 -26.52
CA ARG A 133 5.10 -2.36 -28.01
C ARG A 133 6.33 -2.96 -28.66
N ASN A 134 7.52 -2.77 -28.08
CA ASN A 134 8.74 -3.30 -28.67
C ASN A 134 8.86 -4.83 -28.56
N ASN A 135 7.91 -5.48 -27.88
CA ASN A 135 8.11 -6.79 -27.28
C ASN A 135 6.94 -7.77 -27.47
N GLU A 136 5.93 -7.42 -28.29
CA GLU A 136 4.92 -8.36 -28.79
C GLU A 136 5.54 -9.36 -29.79
N ILE A 137 6.29 -10.35 -29.31
CA ILE A 137 6.67 -11.55 -30.09
C ILE A 137 6.48 -12.80 -29.22
N GLU A 138 5.91 -13.84 -29.82
CA GLU A 138 5.48 -15.11 -29.22
C GLU A 138 6.54 -15.80 -28.33
N THR A 139 6.13 -16.09 -27.09
CA THR A 139 6.56 -17.17 -26.18
C THR A 139 8.02 -17.64 -26.22
N ASN A 140 8.79 -17.24 -25.20
CA ASN A 140 9.56 -18.08 -24.26
C ASN A 140 10.56 -17.17 -23.53
N GLU A 141 10.36 -16.98 -22.22
CA GLU A 141 11.20 -16.20 -21.28
C GLU A 141 12.05 -15.09 -21.90
N ILE A 142 11.45 -13.91 -22.11
CA ILE A 142 12.20 -12.77 -22.63
C ILE A 142 12.74 -11.93 -21.47
N ILE A 143 14.07 -11.95 -21.32
CA ILE A 143 14.80 -11.19 -20.30
C ILE A 143 15.15 -9.80 -20.84
N TYR A 144 14.58 -8.75 -20.26
CA TYR A 144 14.86 -7.36 -20.65
C TYR A 144 15.76 -6.63 -19.67
N THR A 145 16.72 -5.86 -20.19
CA THR A 145 17.51 -4.90 -19.40
C THR A 145 16.92 -3.51 -19.60
N ILE A 146 16.37 -2.92 -18.52
CA ILE A 146 15.85 -1.55 -18.54
C ILE A 146 16.99 -0.57 -18.21
N ASP A 147 17.18 0.43 -19.07
CA ASP A 147 18.09 1.54 -18.84
C ASP A 147 17.36 2.68 -18.11
N TRP A 148 17.57 2.76 -16.79
CA TRP A 148 16.97 3.77 -15.92
C TRP A 148 17.70 5.12 -16.07
N LYS A 149 17.49 5.81 -17.20
CA LYS A 149 18.23 7.02 -17.61
C LYS A 149 18.15 8.19 -16.60
N ASN A 150 17.14 8.21 -15.75
CA ASN A 150 16.91 9.28 -14.77
C ASN A 150 16.97 8.78 -13.32
N ARG A 151 17.63 7.65 -13.06
CA ARG A 151 17.65 7.06 -11.73
C ARG A 151 18.23 8.01 -10.69
N GLN A 152 17.48 8.23 -9.62
CA GLN A 152 18.01 8.93 -8.46
C GLN A 152 19.24 8.21 -7.87
N THR A 153 20.21 8.97 -7.39
CA THR A 153 21.31 8.40 -6.61
C THR A 153 20.81 7.94 -5.25
N ASN A 154 21.50 6.98 -4.63
CA ASN A 154 21.18 6.53 -3.26
C ASN A 154 21.04 7.71 -2.27
N GLU A 155 21.89 8.74 -2.39
CA GLU A 155 21.80 9.94 -1.56
C GLU A 155 20.52 10.73 -1.84
N GLN A 156 20.16 10.95 -3.12
CA GLN A 156 18.93 11.65 -3.49
C GLN A 156 17.69 10.90 -2.98
N ILE A 157 17.69 9.57 -3.06
CA ILE A 157 16.62 8.70 -2.57
C ILE A 157 16.45 8.89 -1.06
N LEU A 158 17.53 8.75 -0.29
CA LEU A 158 17.50 8.89 1.16
C LEU A 158 17.07 10.30 1.61
N GLN A 159 17.56 11.34 0.95
CA GLN A 159 17.17 12.72 1.26
C GLN A 159 15.70 13.00 0.92
N SER A 160 15.21 12.47 -0.21
CA SER A 160 13.79 12.61 -0.56
C SER A 160 12.91 11.83 0.41
N SER A 161 13.32 10.63 0.82
CA SER A 161 12.59 9.76 1.76
C SER A 161 12.42 10.41 3.12
N LYS A 162 13.45 11.09 3.65
CA LYS A 162 13.36 11.84 4.91
C LYS A 162 12.31 12.95 4.86
N LYS A 163 12.30 13.75 3.79
CA LYS A 163 11.30 14.82 3.60
C LYS A 163 9.88 14.24 3.51
N LYS A 164 9.69 13.15 2.77
CA LYS A 164 8.41 12.46 2.69
C LYS A 164 7.98 11.93 4.06
N ALA A 165 8.90 11.35 4.83
CA ALA A 165 8.65 10.81 6.16
C ALA A 165 8.12 11.88 7.14
N GLU A 166 8.70 13.09 7.10
CA GLU A 166 8.22 14.24 7.89
C GLU A 166 6.78 14.61 7.52
N LEU A 167 6.46 14.67 6.22
CA LEU A 167 5.11 14.96 5.74
C LEU A 167 4.09 13.89 6.18
N VAL A 168 4.47 12.61 6.13
CA VAL A 168 3.62 11.51 6.61
C VAL A 168 3.39 11.60 8.11
N ALA A 169 4.42 11.90 8.90
CA ALA A 169 4.29 12.04 10.35
C ALA A 169 3.32 13.16 10.73
N ILE A 170 3.46 14.35 10.11
CA ILE A 170 2.54 15.48 10.31
C ILE A 170 1.11 15.10 9.90
N TRP A 171 0.96 14.47 8.74
CA TRP A 171 -0.36 13.99 8.29
C TRP A 171 -0.97 13.04 9.30
N TRP A 172 -0.20 12.11 9.85
CA TRP A 172 -0.70 11.15 10.83
C TRP A 172 -1.12 11.82 12.14
N GLU A 173 -0.35 12.77 12.66
CA GLU A 173 -0.71 13.53 13.86
C GLU A 173 -2.06 14.24 13.70
N GLN A 174 -2.34 14.78 12.51
CA GLN A 174 -3.59 15.50 12.22
C GLN A 174 -4.78 14.56 12.01
N ASN A 175 -4.56 13.35 11.52
CA ASN A 175 -5.64 12.47 11.05
C ASN A 175 -5.90 11.27 11.97
N ASN A 176 -4.95 10.88 12.84
CA ASN A 176 -5.03 9.62 13.59
C ASN A 176 -6.31 9.48 14.42
N ALA A 177 -6.83 10.55 15.02
CA ALA A 177 -7.97 10.45 15.95
C ALA A 177 -9.19 9.82 15.27
N ASN A 178 -9.50 10.27 14.04
CA ASN A 178 -10.68 9.86 13.28
C ASN A 178 -10.36 8.87 12.16
N TRP A 179 -9.10 8.45 12.04
CA TRP A 179 -8.69 7.57 10.95
C TRP A 179 -9.32 6.18 11.12
N THR A 180 -10.02 5.76 10.08
CA THR A 180 -10.43 4.38 9.79
C THR A 180 -10.16 4.09 8.32
N ARG A 181 -10.10 2.81 7.94
CA ARG A 181 -9.91 2.46 6.52
C ARG A 181 -11.07 2.95 5.64
N VAL A 182 -12.30 2.99 6.18
CA VAL A 182 -13.47 3.58 5.51
C VAL A 182 -13.36 5.09 5.36
N SER A 183 -12.93 5.82 6.39
CA SER A 183 -12.74 7.27 6.29
C SER A 183 -11.64 7.61 5.27
N ALA A 184 -10.61 6.76 5.17
CA ALA A 184 -9.55 6.89 4.18
C ALA A 184 -10.08 6.69 2.75
N LEU A 185 -10.91 5.66 2.50
CA LEU A 185 -11.57 5.46 1.20
C LEU A 185 -12.43 6.65 0.79
N LYS A 186 -13.26 7.17 1.70
CA LYS A 186 -14.09 8.36 1.44
C LYS A 186 -13.24 9.56 1.05
N THR A 187 -12.18 9.80 1.82
CA THR A 187 -11.22 10.89 1.57
C THR A 187 -10.54 10.73 0.20
N ALA A 188 -10.18 9.51 -0.18
CA ALA A 188 -9.54 9.24 -1.46
C ALA A 188 -10.48 9.46 -2.65
N LEU A 189 -11.74 9.02 -2.55
CA LEU A 189 -12.77 9.24 -3.59
C LEU A 189 -13.17 10.72 -3.74
N GLN A 190 -12.95 11.54 -2.71
CA GLN A 190 -13.18 12.99 -2.76
C GLN A 190 -11.94 13.80 -3.18
N SER A 191 -10.82 13.12 -3.43
CA SER A 191 -9.57 13.74 -3.86
C SER A 191 -9.68 14.32 -5.27
N ASN A 192 -8.85 15.31 -5.60
CA ASN A 192 -8.58 15.71 -6.97
C ASN A 192 -7.35 14.99 -7.56
N ASN A 193 -6.72 14.11 -6.79
CA ASN A 193 -5.61 13.27 -7.24
C ASN A 193 -6.15 11.92 -7.75
N GLU A 194 -5.99 11.70 -9.06
CA GLU A 194 -6.40 10.47 -9.77
C GLU A 194 -5.82 9.20 -9.15
N TYR A 195 -4.58 9.26 -8.66
CA TYR A 195 -3.92 8.11 -8.05
C TYR A 195 -4.63 7.65 -6.78
N CYS A 196 -5.00 8.59 -5.90
CA CYS A 196 -5.77 8.28 -4.68
C CYS A 196 -7.11 7.61 -5.05
N ILE A 197 -7.82 8.17 -6.03
CA ILE A 197 -9.11 7.62 -6.49
C ILE A 197 -8.92 6.22 -7.06
N SER A 198 -7.93 6.02 -7.92
CA SER A 198 -7.65 4.73 -8.57
C SER A 198 -7.29 3.67 -7.53
N LYS A 199 -6.45 3.99 -6.55
CA LYS A 199 -6.14 3.08 -5.44
C LYS A 199 -7.38 2.68 -4.65
N ALA A 200 -8.26 3.63 -4.35
CA ALA A 200 -9.50 3.33 -3.64
C ALA A 200 -10.42 2.42 -4.48
N LEU A 201 -10.59 2.69 -5.78
CA LEU A 201 -11.40 1.87 -6.68
C LEU A 201 -10.85 0.45 -6.80
N ASN A 202 -9.54 0.29 -7.02
CA ASN A 202 -8.90 -1.02 -7.14
C ASN A 202 -9.06 -1.84 -5.85
N PHE A 203 -8.78 -1.25 -4.69
CA PHE A 203 -8.99 -1.91 -3.41
C PHE A 203 -10.43 -2.42 -3.23
N MET A 204 -11.41 -1.63 -3.67
CA MET A 204 -12.81 -2.03 -3.57
C MET A 204 -13.20 -3.09 -4.60
N ALA A 205 -12.63 -3.08 -5.81
CA ALA A 205 -12.87 -4.09 -6.84
C ALA A 205 -12.31 -5.45 -6.44
N GLU A 206 -11.13 -5.45 -5.80
CA GLU A 206 -10.45 -6.64 -5.28
C GLU A 206 -10.93 -7.00 -3.86
N TYR A 207 -11.94 -6.33 -3.33
CA TYR A 207 -12.39 -6.57 -1.96
C TYR A 207 -13.05 -7.95 -1.83
N GLU A 208 -12.26 -8.91 -1.37
CA GLU A 208 -12.71 -10.20 -0.87
C GLU A 208 -12.61 -10.19 0.66
N SER A 209 -13.74 -10.44 1.34
CA SER A 209 -13.84 -10.31 2.81
C SER A 209 -12.89 -11.19 3.61
N GLU A 210 -12.37 -12.26 3.02
CA GLU A 210 -11.43 -13.18 3.68
C GLU A 210 -9.98 -12.70 3.57
N LYS A 211 -9.67 -11.84 2.59
CA LYS A 211 -8.31 -11.36 2.31
C LYS A 211 -8.10 -9.93 2.80
N ASN A 212 -9.13 -9.09 2.67
CA ASN A 212 -9.06 -7.67 2.95
C ASN A 212 -9.80 -7.32 4.24
N ASN A 213 -9.07 -6.79 5.23
CA ASN A 213 -9.69 -6.30 6.46
C ASN A 213 -10.08 -4.82 6.33
N CYS A 214 -11.39 -4.56 6.27
CA CYS A 214 -11.96 -3.23 6.41
C CYS A 214 -13.26 -3.35 7.21
N ASP A 215 -13.23 -2.87 8.46
CA ASP A 215 -14.30 -3.09 9.43
C ASP A 215 -15.64 -2.58 8.88
N ASN A 216 -16.66 -3.46 8.89
CA ASN A 216 -18.01 -3.17 8.40
C ASN A 216 -18.09 -2.70 6.93
N PHE A 217 -17.09 -3.02 6.10
CA PHE A 217 -16.99 -2.51 4.74
C PHE A 217 -18.29 -2.65 3.94
N PHE A 218 -18.90 -3.85 3.85
CA PHE A 218 -20.13 -4.01 3.05
C PHE A 218 -21.33 -3.22 3.59
N THR A 219 -21.42 -3.06 4.91
CA THR A 219 -22.48 -2.27 5.55
C THR A 219 -22.32 -0.81 5.20
N LEU A 220 -21.08 -0.30 5.31
CA LEU A 220 -20.74 1.10 5.06
C LEU A 220 -20.60 1.40 3.56
N TYR A 221 -20.37 0.40 2.72
CA TYR A 221 -20.18 0.59 1.28
C TYR A 221 -21.42 1.22 0.64
N LYS A 222 -22.60 0.67 0.92
CA LYS A 222 -23.85 1.17 0.31
C LYS A 222 -24.23 2.55 0.82
N SER A 223 -24.07 2.81 2.11
CA SER A 223 -24.52 4.04 2.76
C SER A 223 -23.51 5.18 2.68
N GLU A 224 -22.21 4.88 2.79
CA GLU A 224 -21.17 5.90 2.93
C GLU A 224 -20.20 5.98 1.75
N ILE A 225 -19.88 4.87 1.06
CA ILE A 225 -18.83 4.87 0.03
C ILE A 225 -19.40 5.06 -1.37
N ARG A 226 -20.41 4.26 -1.74
CA ARG A 226 -21.05 4.28 -3.06
C ARG A 226 -21.53 5.68 -3.50
N PRO A 227 -22.09 6.54 -2.63
CA PRO A 227 -22.44 7.91 -3.03
C PRO A 227 -21.24 8.70 -3.58
N HIS A 228 -20.03 8.53 -3.01
CA HIS A 228 -18.83 9.18 -3.51
C HIS A 228 -18.40 8.64 -4.88
N ILE A 229 -18.52 7.33 -5.13
CA ILE A 229 -18.23 6.74 -6.44
C ILE A 229 -19.17 7.29 -7.52
N VAL A 230 -20.45 7.46 -7.21
CA VAL A 230 -21.42 8.02 -8.17
C VAL A 230 -21.05 9.46 -8.53
N LEU A 231 -20.56 10.26 -7.58
CA LEU A 231 -20.14 11.64 -7.83
C LEU A 231 -18.92 11.74 -8.77
N LEU A 232 -18.07 10.71 -8.82
CA LEU A 232 -16.91 10.69 -9.72
C LEU A 232 -17.29 10.71 -11.21
N LYS A 233 -18.54 10.37 -11.57
CA LYS A 233 -19.05 10.54 -12.94
C LYS A 233 -19.01 11.98 -13.43
N HIS A 234 -18.95 12.94 -12.51
CA HIS A 234 -18.84 14.37 -12.79
C HIS A 234 -17.42 14.92 -12.54
N SER A 235 -16.42 14.03 -12.36
CA SER A 235 -15.04 14.44 -12.19
C SER A 235 -14.49 15.15 -13.42
N LEU A 236 -13.61 16.14 -13.21
CA LEU A 236 -12.86 16.81 -14.27
C LEU A 236 -11.63 16.01 -14.73
N ILE A 237 -11.32 14.89 -14.05
CA ILE A 237 -10.19 14.02 -14.40
C ILE A 237 -10.57 13.23 -15.66
N LYS A 238 -9.87 13.47 -16.77
CA LYS A 238 -10.21 12.97 -18.11
C LYS A 238 -10.32 11.43 -18.17
N SER A 239 -9.47 10.71 -17.44
CA SER A 239 -9.44 9.24 -17.39
C SER A 239 -10.51 8.62 -16.47
N MET A 240 -11.22 9.43 -15.68
CA MET A 240 -12.16 8.91 -14.68
C MET A 240 -13.34 8.11 -15.27
N PRO A 241 -13.96 8.50 -16.41
CA PRO A 241 -15.06 7.74 -16.98
C PRO A 241 -14.71 6.28 -17.28
N GLU A 242 -13.54 6.04 -17.90
CA GLU A 242 -13.03 4.70 -18.23
C GLU A 242 -12.79 3.86 -16.96
N LYS A 243 -12.11 4.43 -15.96
CA LYS A 243 -11.87 3.74 -14.68
C LYS A 243 -13.15 3.37 -13.93
N LEU A 244 -14.19 4.20 -14.03
CA LEU A 244 -15.49 3.89 -13.44
C LEU A 244 -16.21 2.79 -14.22
N GLU A 245 -16.11 2.80 -15.55
CA GLU A 245 -16.64 1.72 -16.39
C GLU A 245 -15.99 0.39 -16.03
N ASP A 246 -14.65 0.34 -15.95
CA ASP A 246 -13.91 -0.85 -15.51
C ASP A 246 -14.36 -1.31 -14.12
N TYR A 247 -14.46 -0.39 -13.16
CA TYR A 247 -14.89 -0.68 -11.79
C TYR A 247 -16.30 -1.30 -11.75
N PHE A 248 -17.24 -0.77 -12.52
CA PHE A 248 -18.62 -1.28 -12.57
C PHE A 248 -18.76 -2.53 -13.43
N HIS A 249 -17.93 -2.72 -14.46
CA HIS A 249 -17.91 -3.92 -15.30
C HIS A 249 -17.53 -5.16 -14.49
N HIS A 250 -16.63 -5.01 -13.52
CA HIS A 250 -16.25 -6.08 -12.59
C HIS A 250 -17.22 -6.24 -11.39
N GLU A 251 -18.41 -5.63 -11.47
CA GLU A 251 -19.51 -5.65 -10.48
C GLU A 251 -19.22 -5.03 -9.09
N GLY A 252 -18.11 -4.30 -8.92
CA GLY A 252 -17.72 -3.74 -7.63
C GLY A 252 -17.37 -4.82 -6.59
N PRO A 253 -17.46 -4.54 -5.27
CA PRO A 253 -17.02 -5.49 -4.26
C PRO A 253 -17.91 -6.74 -4.22
N LYS A 254 -17.31 -7.92 -4.38
CA LYS A 254 -18.02 -9.20 -4.41
C LYS A 254 -18.25 -9.73 -3.00
N ARG A 255 -19.50 -10.05 -2.68
CA ARG A 255 -19.80 -10.89 -1.51
C ARG A 255 -19.61 -12.34 -1.95
N ASN A 256 -18.60 -13.01 -1.42
CA ASN A 256 -18.52 -14.47 -1.46
C ASN A 256 -19.65 -15.08 -0.61
#